data_AF-A0A819UIN8-F1
#
_entry.id   AF-A0A819UIN8-F1
#
_cell.length_a   1.000
_cell.length_b   1.000
_cell.length_c   1.000
_cell.angle_alpha   90.00
_cell.angle_beta   90.00
_cell.angle_gamma   90.00
#
_symmetry.space_group_name_H-M   'P 1'
#
loop_
_entity.id
_entity.type
_entity.pdbx_description
1 polymer ?
#
loop_
_entity_poly.entity_id
_entity_poly.type
_entity_poly.pdbx_seq_one_letter_code
_entity_poly.pdbx_strand_id
1 'polypeptide(L)'
;MIFNNHNNVNELTIIKEDNSFQQRINQQSLTQDLEQNRESLKRKLQIRRSFQQLVDVGIIPLSFYEQQKQLQMQKTQDTLKNKILSRPDRQLLIEHNILSDTIAAPAIQNTQRQLKRARLADNLNDKLSVRPGILELVANNIFEIDSNLQQAIQDGHIQYPSVSRPLHKKTSSFSSTTTIKRPLNSISKSKSCLTFHEYKGPSQKAEVTKVPLQFEYSHYDVQLRQQQLFLELIHTNKTHTIENLFQQSFETMKLADLKNVCRKLNISSTGTKIKLIEKLKNA
;
A
#
# COMPACT_ATOMS: atom_id res chain seq x y z
N MET A 1 -57.41 -23.83 -68.09
CA MET A 1 -56.85 -24.20 -66.77
C MET A 1 -57.10 -23.05 -65.82
N ILE A 2 -58.08 -23.20 -64.94
CA ILE A 2 -58.38 -22.26 -63.87
C ILE A 2 -57.41 -22.56 -62.73
N PHE A 3 -56.49 -21.66 -62.42
CA PHE A 3 -55.68 -21.76 -61.21
C PHE A 3 -56.27 -20.84 -60.14
N ASN A 4 -56.83 -21.47 -59.12
CA ASN A 4 -57.33 -20.86 -57.90
C ASN A 4 -56.22 -20.06 -57.21
N ASN A 5 -56.45 -18.77 -57.00
CA ASN A 5 -55.60 -17.89 -56.21
C ASN A 5 -56.28 -17.60 -54.86
N HIS A 6 -56.40 -18.62 -54.01
CA HIS A 6 -57.06 -18.54 -52.69
C HIS A 6 -56.08 -18.52 -51.50
N ASN A 7 -54.76 -18.45 -51.73
CA ASN A 7 -53.77 -18.55 -50.64
C ASN A 7 -53.15 -17.23 -50.15
N ASN A 8 -53.42 -16.08 -50.79
CA ASN A 8 -52.69 -14.85 -50.48
C ASN A 8 -53.18 -14.14 -49.20
N VAL A 9 -54.44 -14.32 -48.80
CA VAL A 9 -54.99 -13.63 -47.62
C VAL A 9 -54.48 -14.23 -46.30
N ASN A 10 -54.14 -15.52 -46.30
CA ASN A 10 -53.63 -16.22 -45.11
C ASN A 10 -52.13 -15.96 -44.86
N GLU A 11 -51.32 -15.75 -45.89
CA GLU A 11 -49.88 -15.45 -45.70
C GLU A 11 -49.67 -14.02 -45.17
N LEU A 12 -50.48 -13.05 -45.61
CA LEU A 12 -50.41 -11.67 -45.13
C LEU A 12 -50.87 -11.48 -43.67
N THR A 13 -51.76 -12.34 -43.16
CA THR A 13 -52.12 -12.37 -41.74
C THR A 13 -51.03 -13.03 -40.90
N ILE A 14 -50.44 -14.14 -41.38
CA ILE A 14 -49.33 -14.84 -40.72
C ILE A 14 -48.10 -13.92 -40.57
N ILE A 15 -47.69 -13.21 -41.63
CA ILE A 15 -46.51 -12.31 -41.60
C ILE A 15 -46.71 -11.09 -40.68
N LYS A 16 -47.95 -10.61 -40.51
CA LYS A 16 -48.29 -9.53 -39.57
C LYS A 16 -48.31 -10.02 -38.11
N GLU A 17 -48.76 -11.25 -37.88
CA GLU A 17 -48.70 -11.89 -36.57
C GLU A 17 -47.26 -12.20 -36.16
N ASP A 18 -46.41 -12.67 -37.08
CA ASP A 18 -44.98 -12.94 -36.83
C ASP A 18 -44.19 -11.68 -36.49
N ASN A 19 -44.46 -10.55 -37.16
CA ASN A 19 -43.87 -9.26 -36.80
C ASN A 19 -44.35 -8.75 -35.43
N SER A 20 -45.63 -8.92 -35.11
CA SER A 20 -46.21 -8.61 -33.79
C SER A 20 -45.62 -9.50 -32.68
N PHE A 21 -45.34 -10.77 -32.99
CA PHE A 21 -44.75 -11.73 -32.07
C PHE A 21 -43.28 -11.40 -31.78
N GLN A 22 -42.48 -11.15 -32.83
CA GLN A 22 -41.09 -10.69 -32.71
C GLN A 22 -40.99 -9.40 -31.91
N GLN A 23 -41.91 -8.45 -32.14
CA GLN A 23 -41.96 -7.19 -31.39
C GLN A 23 -42.33 -7.40 -29.91
N ARG A 24 -43.20 -8.37 -29.59
CA ARG A 24 -43.49 -8.78 -28.21
C ARG A 24 -42.33 -9.50 -27.55
N ILE A 25 -41.64 -10.41 -28.25
CA ILE A 25 -40.45 -11.10 -27.74
C ILE A 25 -39.35 -10.09 -27.43
N ASN A 26 -39.13 -9.10 -28.29
CA ASN A 26 -38.11 -8.08 -28.09
C ASN A 26 -38.47 -7.15 -26.92
N GLN A 27 -39.75 -6.78 -26.77
CA GLN A 27 -40.23 -6.04 -25.59
C GLN A 27 -40.10 -6.86 -24.30
N GLN A 28 -40.40 -8.16 -24.33
CA GLN A 28 -40.25 -9.06 -23.19
C GLN A 28 -38.78 -9.22 -22.79
N SER A 29 -37.88 -9.40 -23.76
CA SER A 29 -36.43 -9.45 -23.53
C SER A 29 -35.94 -8.16 -22.87
N LEU A 30 -36.36 -7.00 -23.38
CA LEU A 30 -36.00 -5.71 -22.80
C LEU A 30 -36.51 -5.55 -21.36
N THR A 31 -37.74 -5.99 -21.08
CA THR A 31 -38.27 -5.96 -19.70
C THR A 31 -37.52 -6.91 -18.77
N GLN A 32 -37.07 -8.06 -19.28
CA GLN A 32 -36.30 -9.03 -18.52
C GLN A 32 -34.89 -8.49 -18.21
N ASP A 33 -34.25 -7.81 -19.17
CA ASP A 33 -32.97 -7.13 -18.96
C ASP A 33 -33.08 -5.99 -17.95
N LEU A 34 -34.18 -5.21 -18.00
CA LEU A 34 -34.47 -4.18 -17.00
C LEU A 34 -34.65 -4.79 -15.60
N GLU A 35 -35.32 -5.94 -15.49
CA GLU A 35 -35.50 -6.63 -14.22
C GLU A 35 -34.17 -7.18 -13.68
N GLN A 36 -33.33 -7.80 -14.52
CA GLN A 36 -31.98 -8.24 -14.13
C GLN A 36 -31.10 -7.07 -13.68
N ASN A 37 -31.17 -5.94 -14.37
CA ASN A 37 -30.47 -4.71 -13.97
C ASN A 37 -30.97 -4.19 -12.62
N ARG A 38 -32.29 -4.24 -12.39
CA ARG A 38 -32.93 -3.86 -11.13
C ARG A 38 -32.45 -4.75 -9.96
N GLU A 39 -32.40 -6.06 -10.16
CA GLU A 39 -31.91 -7.01 -9.16
C GLU A 39 -30.41 -6.86 -8.89
N SER A 40 -29.60 -6.72 -9.95
CA SER A 40 -28.16 -6.48 -9.86
C SER A 40 -27.85 -5.20 -9.08
N LEU A 41 -28.57 -4.11 -9.38
CA LEU A 41 -28.44 -2.85 -8.66
C LEU A 41 -28.85 -2.99 -7.20
N LYS A 42 -29.98 -3.67 -6.91
CA LYS A 42 -30.41 -3.96 -5.53
C LYS A 42 -29.32 -4.68 -4.73
N ARG A 43 -28.69 -5.71 -5.32
CA ARG A 43 -27.57 -6.44 -4.71
C ARG A 43 -26.36 -5.53 -4.47
N LYS A 44 -25.96 -4.73 -5.46
CA LYS A 44 -24.83 -3.78 -5.33
C LYS A 44 -25.08 -2.72 -4.26
N LEU A 45 -26.31 -2.23 -4.15
CA LEU A 45 -26.70 -1.26 -3.11
C LEU A 45 -26.75 -1.87 -1.71
N GLN A 46 -27.10 -3.16 -1.58
CA GLN A 46 -27.04 -3.87 -0.29
C GLN A 46 -25.61 -4.08 0.20
N ILE A 47 -24.67 -4.35 -0.72
CA ILE A 47 -23.26 -4.67 -0.39
C ILE A 47 -22.38 -3.39 -0.33
N ARG A 48 -22.92 -2.22 -0.67
CA ARG A 48 -22.15 -0.96 -0.66
C ARG A 48 -21.65 -0.64 0.76
N ARG A 49 -20.47 -0.05 0.84
CA ARG A 49 -19.94 0.51 2.09
C ARG A 49 -20.74 1.74 2.51
N SER A 50 -20.83 2.00 3.81
CA SER A 50 -21.50 3.20 4.31
C SER A 50 -20.72 4.46 3.88
N PHE A 51 -21.40 5.59 3.82
CA PHE A 51 -20.76 6.88 3.52
C PHE A 51 -19.58 7.15 4.46
N GLN A 52 -19.77 6.93 5.77
CA GLN A 52 -18.72 7.12 6.76
C GLN A 52 -17.51 6.21 6.50
N GLN A 53 -17.73 4.92 6.20
CA GLN A 53 -16.65 3.99 5.87
C GLN A 53 -15.85 4.45 4.64
N LEU A 54 -16.51 5.05 3.65
CA LEU A 54 -15.83 5.58 2.46
C LEU A 54 -15.02 6.86 2.77
N VAL A 55 -15.49 7.70 3.69
CA VAL A 55 -14.73 8.86 4.20
C VAL A 55 -13.52 8.39 4.99
N ASP A 56 -13.68 7.41 5.88
CA ASP A 56 -12.61 6.88 6.73
C ASP A 56 -11.49 6.22 5.92
N VAL A 57 -11.84 5.54 4.82
CA VAL A 57 -10.88 4.96 3.87
C VAL A 57 -10.28 6.03 2.94
N GLY A 58 -10.80 7.26 2.96
CA GLY A 58 -10.29 8.37 2.15
C GLY A 58 -10.75 8.35 0.69
N ILE A 59 -11.87 7.69 0.38
CA ILE A 59 -12.44 7.62 -0.98
C ILE A 59 -13.35 8.83 -1.26
N ILE A 60 -14.16 9.25 -0.28
CA ILE A 60 -15.04 10.41 -0.40
C ILE A 60 -14.42 11.61 0.34
N PRO A 61 -14.11 12.73 -0.36
CA PRO A 61 -13.68 13.95 0.30
C PRO A 61 -14.89 14.71 0.88
N LEU A 62 -14.77 15.17 2.12
CA LEU A 62 -15.73 16.09 2.75
C LEU A 62 -15.59 17.50 2.14
N SER A 63 -16.61 18.35 2.31
CA SER A 63 -16.49 19.78 1.99
C SER A 63 -15.33 20.40 2.80
N PHE A 64 -14.52 21.26 2.16
CA PHE A 64 -13.25 21.83 2.71
C PHE A 64 -12.10 20.83 2.94
N TYR A 65 -12.18 19.62 2.38
CA TYR A 65 -11.11 18.61 2.50
C TYR A 65 -9.73 19.14 2.08
N GLU A 66 -9.64 19.92 1.00
CA GLU A 66 -8.35 20.45 0.53
C GLU A 66 -7.72 21.42 1.53
N GLN A 67 -8.51 22.33 2.12
CA GLN A 67 -8.03 23.29 3.11
C GLN A 67 -7.60 22.58 4.40
N GLN A 68 -8.40 21.61 4.87
CA GLN A 68 -8.05 20.80 6.03
C GLN A 68 -6.78 19.98 5.77
N LYS A 69 -6.66 19.36 4.60
CA LYS A 69 -5.47 18.62 4.19
C LYS A 69 -4.25 19.54 4.14
N GLN A 70 -4.35 20.70 3.53
CA GLN A 70 -3.24 21.67 3.49
C GLN A 70 -2.83 22.11 4.90
N LEU A 71 -3.78 22.43 5.77
CA LEU A 71 -3.51 22.80 7.16
C LEU A 71 -2.86 21.64 7.93
N GLN A 72 -3.35 20.40 7.76
CA GLN A 72 -2.74 19.22 8.35
C GLN A 72 -1.32 19.02 7.84
N MET A 73 -1.08 19.17 6.54
CA MET A 73 0.26 19.09 5.93
C MET A 73 1.18 20.18 6.49
N GLN A 74 0.73 21.43 6.58
CA GLN A 74 1.51 22.51 7.19
C GLN A 74 1.85 22.22 8.65
N LYS A 75 0.88 21.76 9.45
CA LYS A 75 1.14 21.33 10.84
C LYS A 75 2.16 20.19 10.91
N THR A 76 2.03 19.16 10.06
CA THR A 76 3.01 18.07 10.03
C THR A 76 4.38 18.56 9.58
N GLN A 77 4.44 19.50 8.65
CA GLN A 77 5.67 20.09 8.16
C GLN A 77 6.37 20.88 9.26
N ASP A 78 5.66 21.74 9.98
CA ASP A 78 6.23 22.58 11.03
C ASP A 78 6.67 21.74 12.24
N THR A 79 5.87 20.73 12.61
CA THR A 79 6.27 19.79 13.68
C THR A 79 7.51 18.98 13.29
N LEU A 80 7.63 18.53 12.03
CA LEU A 80 8.82 17.85 11.54
C LEU A 80 10.03 18.78 11.48
N LYS A 81 9.87 20.03 11.01
CA LYS A 81 10.95 21.04 11.02
C LYS A 81 11.51 21.22 12.43
N ASN A 82 10.64 21.41 13.42
CA ASN A 82 11.06 21.55 14.82
C ASN A 82 11.80 20.30 15.32
N LYS A 83 11.30 19.10 15.02
CA LYS A 83 11.96 17.82 15.41
C LYS A 83 13.30 17.58 14.72
N ILE A 84 13.46 18.06 13.49
CA ILE A 84 14.72 17.96 12.74
C ILE A 84 15.77 18.90 13.35
N LEU A 85 15.36 20.12 13.73
CA LEU A 85 16.23 21.07 14.42
C LEU A 85 16.69 20.53 15.79
N SER A 86 15.79 19.89 16.53
CA SER A 86 16.09 19.30 17.84
C SER A 86 16.52 17.83 17.76
N ARG A 87 17.09 17.38 16.64
CA ARG A 87 17.45 15.97 16.45
C ARG A 87 18.70 15.62 17.28
N PRO A 88 18.64 14.63 18.19
CA PRO A 88 19.82 14.20 18.95
C PRO A 88 20.85 13.46 18.09
N ASP A 89 22.12 13.60 18.47
CA ASP A 89 23.22 12.85 17.88
C ASP A 89 23.21 11.37 18.28
N ARG A 90 23.80 10.52 17.42
CA ARG A 90 23.91 9.08 17.67
C ARG A 90 24.63 8.77 18.98
N GLN A 91 25.67 9.53 19.33
CA GLN A 91 26.46 9.30 20.54
C GLN A 91 25.64 9.51 21.81
N LEU A 92 24.83 10.58 21.86
CA LEU A 92 23.91 10.82 22.98
C LEU A 92 22.92 9.66 23.15
N LEU A 93 22.40 9.11 22.05
CA LEU A 93 21.51 7.95 22.11
C LEU A 93 22.18 6.68 22.64
N ILE A 94 23.50 6.52 22.43
CA ILE A 94 24.29 5.41 22.97
C ILE A 94 24.53 5.61 24.46
N GLU A 95 24.90 6.82 24.87
CA GLU A 95 25.11 7.19 26.27
C GLU A 95 23.85 6.93 27.11
N HIS A 96 22.68 7.29 26.58
CA HIS A 96 21.39 7.01 27.20
C HIS A 96 20.92 5.54 27.06
N ASN A 97 21.75 4.64 26.52
CA ASN A 97 21.43 3.22 26.28
C ASN A 97 20.18 2.96 25.42
N ILE A 98 19.83 3.91 24.54
CA ILE A 98 18.74 3.75 23.56
C ILE A 98 19.26 2.94 22.36
N LEU A 99 20.43 3.32 21.84
CA LEU A 99 21.13 2.60 20.77
C LEU A 99 22.29 1.78 21.33
N SER A 100 22.65 0.69 20.64
CA SER A 100 23.84 -0.10 20.97
C SER A 100 25.08 0.50 20.31
N ASP A 101 26.20 0.52 21.02
CA ASP A 101 27.49 0.96 20.47
C ASP A 101 28.15 -0.14 19.63
N THR A 102 27.56 -0.40 18.46
CA THR A 102 28.07 -1.42 17.53
C THR A 102 28.04 -0.90 16.10
N ILE A 103 29.03 -1.31 15.31
CA ILE A 103 29.15 -1.06 13.86
C ILE A 103 28.33 -2.08 13.05
N ALA A 104 27.85 -3.16 13.69
CA ALA A 104 27.09 -4.22 13.03
C ALA A 104 25.77 -3.68 12.42
N ALA A 105 25.37 -4.29 11.31
CA ALA A 105 24.14 -3.96 10.60
C ALA A 105 22.89 -4.09 11.51
N PRO A 106 21.85 -3.24 11.35
CA PRO A 106 20.67 -3.22 12.22
C PRO A 106 19.99 -4.58 12.41
N ALA A 107 19.98 -5.41 11.36
CA ALA A 107 19.36 -6.73 11.40
C ALA A 107 20.02 -7.70 12.39
N ILE A 108 21.32 -7.53 12.69
CA ILE A 108 22.12 -8.47 13.51
C ILE A 108 22.35 -7.94 14.92
N GLN A 109 22.13 -6.64 15.17
CA GLN A 109 22.41 -6.03 16.48
C GLN A 109 21.71 -6.75 17.64
N ASN A 110 20.46 -7.18 17.44
CA ASN A 110 19.71 -7.87 18.49
C ASN A 110 20.29 -9.26 18.80
N THR A 111 20.66 -10.04 17.77
CA THR A 111 21.24 -11.38 17.97
C THR A 111 22.63 -11.28 18.60
N GLN A 112 23.43 -10.29 18.20
CA GLN A 112 24.72 -10.00 18.84
C GLN A 112 24.55 -9.63 20.32
N ARG A 113 23.59 -8.77 20.66
CA ARG A 113 23.30 -8.41 22.05
C ARG A 113 22.85 -9.63 22.86
N GLN A 114 22.01 -10.49 22.29
CA GLN A 114 21.57 -11.73 22.92
C GLN A 114 22.76 -12.67 23.18
N LEU A 115 23.65 -12.84 22.20
CA LEU A 115 24.87 -13.63 22.35
C LEU A 115 25.80 -13.05 23.42
N LYS A 116 25.99 -11.72 23.44
CA LYS A 116 26.78 -11.03 24.47
C LYS A 116 26.22 -11.31 25.86
N ARG A 117 24.89 -11.24 26.03
CA ARG A 117 24.22 -11.56 27.30
C ARG A 117 24.38 -13.02 27.70
N ALA A 118 24.23 -13.96 26.77
CA ALA A 118 24.42 -15.38 27.04
C ALA A 118 25.85 -15.69 27.49
N ARG A 119 26.85 -15.20 26.74
CA ARG A 119 28.27 -15.35 27.12
C ARG A 119 28.60 -14.76 28.48
N LEU A 120 28.04 -13.60 28.81
CA LEU A 120 28.21 -13.00 30.13
C LEU A 120 27.56 -13.86 31.22
N ALA A 121 26.37 -14.40 30.98
CA ALA A 121 25.70 -15.28 31.93
C ALA A 121 26.53 -16.55 32.20
N ASP A 122 27.03 -17.20 31.14
CA ASP A 122 27.88 -18.39 31.27
C ASP A 122 29.18 -18.06 32.03
N ASN A 123 29.85 -16.97 31.69
CA ASN A 123 31.07 -16.55 32.39
C ASN A 123 30.84 -16.20 33.86
N LEU A 124 29.71 -15.55 34.18
CA LEU A 124 29.35 -15.26 35.55
C LEU A 124 29.03 -16.56 36.30
N ASN A 125 28.33 -17.50 35.66
CA ASN A 125 28.02 -18.79 36.26
C ASN A 125 29.31 -19.56 36.62
N ASP A 126 30.30 -19.58 35.73
CA ASP A 126 31.61 -20.18 36.00
C ASP A 126 32.30 -19.52 37.19
N LYS A 127 32.32 -18.18 37.24
CA LYS A 127 32.91 -17.42 38.37
C LYS A 127 32.19 -17.65 39.69
N LEU A 128 30.86 -17.75 39.65
CA LEU A 128 30.05 -18.00 40.84
C LEU A 128 30.21 -19.42 41.36
N SER A 129 30.50 -20.40 40.50
CA SER A 129 30.74 -21.79 40.90
C SER A 129 31.97 -21.95 41.79
N VAL A 130 32.97 -21.08 41.63
CA VAL A 130 34.23 -21.03 42.40
C VAL A 130 34.21 -19.86 43.39
N ARG A 131 33.03 -19.45 43.88
CA ARG A 131 32.91 -18.33 44.82
C ARG A 131 33.49 -18.71 46.19
N PRO A 132 34.54 -18.03 46.70
CA PRO A 132 35.11 -18.30 48.01
C PRO A 132 34.08 -18.16 49.13
N GLY A 133 34.12 -19.10 50.07
CA GLY A 133 33.31 -19.03 51.29
C GLY A 133 33.87 -18.03 52.29
N ILE A 134 33.09 -17.70 53.32
CA ILE A 134 33.50 -16.75 54.38
C ILE A 134 34.77 -17.22 55.08
N LEU A 135 34.87 -18.51 55.41
CA LEU A 135 36.06 -19.09 56.08
C LEU A 135 37.32 -18.98 55.21
N GLU A 136 37.19 -19.05 53.89
CA GLU A 136 38.32 -18.86 52.96
C GLU A 136 38.75 -17.39 52.90
N LEU A 137 37.82 -16.44 53.06
CA LEU A 137 38.15 -15.01 53.18
C LEU A 137 38.89 -14.69 54.48
N VAL A 138 38.51 -15.35 55.58
CA VAL A 138 39.19 -15.24 56.89
C VAL A 138 40.60 -15.79 56.82
N ALA A 139 40.77 -16.96 56.20
CA ALA A 139 42.08 -17.56 55.98
C ALA A 139 43.01 -16.67 55.14
N ASN A 140 42.43 -15.95 54.17
CA ASN A 140 43.15 -14.99 53.32
C ASN A 140 43.33 -13.61 53.97
N ASN A 141 42.93 -13.41 55.23
CA ASN A 141 43.03 -12.13 55.95
C ASN A 141 42.27 -10.98 55.29
N ILE A 142 41.17 -11.29 54.59
CA ILE A 142 40.30 -10.30 53.95
C ILE A 142 39.09 -9.98 54.85
N PHE A 143 38.70 -10.93 55.72
CA PHE A 143 37.58 -10.79 56.64
C PHE A 143 38.04 -11.07 58.07
N GLU A 144 37.75 -10.17 59.00
CA GLU A 144 38.15 -10.28 60.40
C GLU A 144 37.06 -11.01 61.22
N ILE A 145 37.48 -11.95 62.06
CA ILE A 145 36.65 -12.67 63.05
C ILE A 145 37.45 -12.71 64.36
N ASP A 146 36.84 -13.13 65.46
CA ASP A 146 37.49 -13.41 66.74
C ASP A 146 38.92 -13.97 66.56
N SER A 147 39.91 -13.30 67.16
CA SER A 147 41.34 -13.58 66.91
C SER A 147 41.72 -15.04 67.13
N ASN A 148 41.10 -15.70 68.13
CA ASN A 148 41.31 -17.12 68.41
C ASN A 148 40.81 -18.01 67.27
N LEU A 149 39.66 -17.66 66.69
CA LEU A 149 39.05 -18.40 65.59
C LEU A 149 39.78 -18.14 64.27
N GLN A 150 40.21 -16.90 64.03
CA GLN A 150 41.04 -16.54 62.88
C GLN A 150 42.37 -17.30 62.89
N GLN A 151 43.06 -17.36 64.04
CA GLN A 151 44.28 -18.16 64.18
C GLN A 151 44.01 -19.66 63.98
N ALA A 152 42.95 -20.22 64.57
CA ALA A 152 42.59 -21.61 64.37
C ALA A 152 42.28 -21.97 62.89
N ILE A 153 41.73 -21.02 62.12
CA ILE A 153 41.49 -21.18 60.68
C ILE A 153 42.80 -21.06 59.88
N GLN A 154 43.68 -20.13 60.25
CA GLN A 154 45.00 -19.93 59.62
C GLN A 154 45.96 -21.09 59.86
N ASP A 155 46.03 -21.59 61.09
CA ASP A 155 46.89 -22.70 61.52
C ASP A 155 46.39 -24.06 61.01
N GLY A 156 45.25 -24.09 60.30
CA GLY A 156 44.68 -25.29 59.70
C GLY A 156 43.96 -26.21 60.68
N HIS A 157 43.68 -25.76 61.90
CA HIS A 157 42.90 -26.51 62.89
C HIS A 157 41.42 -26.67 62.49
N ILE A 158 40.89 -25.78 61.65
CA ILE A 158 39.50 -25.84 61.14
C ILE A 158 39.51 -26.13 59.64
N GLN A 159 38.92 -27.27 59.25
CA GLN A 159 38.83 -27.69 57.86
C GLN A 159 37.54 -27.19 57.20
N TYR A 160 37.68 -26.55 56.03
CA TYR A 160 36.57 -26.03 55.23
C TYR A 160 36.73 -26.43 53.76
N PRO A 161 35.61 -26.54 53.00
CA PRO A 161 35.66 -26.78 51.57
C PRO A 161 36.25 -25.54 50.87
N SER A 162 37.51 -25.64 50.45
CA SER A 162 38.21 -24.61 49.69
C SER A 162 37.95 -24.81 48.20
N VAL A 163 37.50 -23.75 47.52
CA VAL A 163 37.21 -23.78 46.07
C VAL A 163 38.49 -23.74 45.22
N SER A 164 39.63 -23.40 45.83
CA SER A 164 40.96 -23.33 45.20
C SER A 164 41.68 -24.69 45.11
N ARG A 165 41.16 -25.74 45.76
CA ARG A 165 41.63 -27.12 45.58
C ARG A 165 40.70 -27.87 44.62
N PRO A 166 41.18 -28.30 43.43
CA PRO A 166 40.38 -29.14 42.55
C PRO A 166 40.00 -30.42 43.30
N LEU A 167 38.71 -30.63 43.52
CA LEU A 167 38.23 -31.92 43.98
C LEU A 167 38.60 -32.94 42.90
N HIS A 168 39.56 -33.82 43.20
CA HIS A 168 39.78 -35.02 42.42
C HIS A 168 38.43 -35.69 42.23
N LYS A 169 38.04 -35.90 40.96
CA LYS A 169 36.82 -36.58 40.56
C LYS A 169 36.75 -37.94 41.26
N LYS A 170 36.08 -38.03 42.41
CA LYS A 170 35.55 -39.30 42.88
C LYS A 170 34.41 -39.65 41.96
N THR A 171 34.65 -40.69 41.18
CA THR A 171 33.64 -41.44 40.46
C THR A 171 32.59 -41.93 41.46
N SER A 172 31.51 -41.18 41.61
CA SER A 172 30.26 -41.73 42.12
C SER A 172 29.14 -41.15 41.28
N SER A 173 28.73 -41.98 40.32
CA SER A 173 27.47 -41.96 39.60
C SER A 173 26.31 -41.37 40.41
N PHE A 174 26.04 -40.07 40.24
CA PHE A 174 24.69 -39.50 40.39
C PHE A 174 24.60 -38.30 39.46
N SER A 175 24.32 -38.59 38.20
CA SER A 175 23.90 -37.60 37.21
C SER A 175 22.48 -37.13 37.53
N SER A 176 22.36 -36.06 38.31
CA SER A 176 21.13 -35.27 38.33
C SER A 176 21.08 -34.40 37.07
N THR A 177 20.68 -35.02 35.96
CA THR A 177 20.30 -34.30 34.74
C THR A 177 18.98 -33.57 35.00
N THR A 178 19.04 -32.35 35.53
CA THR A 178 17.94 -31.38 35.39
C THR A 178 18.12 -30.65 34.06
N THR A 179 17.93 -31.39 32.98
CA THR A 179 17.63 -30.80 31.67
C THR A 179 16.25 -30.16 31.78
N ILE A 180 16.20 -28.84 31.96
CA ILE A 180 15.00 -28.06 31.70
C ILE A 180 14.69 -28.24 30.21
N LYS A 181 13.72 -29.10 29.91
CA LYS A 181 13.16 -29.27 28.57
C LYS A 181 12.54 -27.94 28.15
N ARG A 182 13.26 -27.16 27.34
CA ARG A 182 12.61 -26.17 26.47
C ARG A 182 11.79 -26.96 25.45
N PRO A 183 10.49 -26.69 25.28
CA PRO A 183 9.75 -27.35 24.21
C PRO A 183 10.33 -26.87 22.88
N LEU A 184 10.96 -27.81 22.15
CA LEU A 184 11.22 -27.68 20.74
C LEU A 184 9.87 -27.69 20.01
N ASN A 185 9.21 -26.54 19.93
CA ASN A 185 8.24 -26.30 18.87
C ASN A 185 9.00 -25.91 17.60
N SER A 186 9.78 -26.87 17.08
CA SER A 186 10.10 -26.90 15.65
C SER A 186 8.93 -27.55 14.96
N ILE A 187 7.88 -26.77 14.68
CA ILE A 187 6.94 -27.15 13.64
C ILE A 187 7.78 -27.26 12.37
N SER A 188 8.04 -28.49 11.96
CA SER A 188 8.49 -28.82 10.62
C SER A 188 7.41 -28.32 9.67
N LYS A 189 7.50 -27.05 9.27
CA LYS A 189 6.87 -26.59 8.05
C LYS A 189 7.57 -27.37 6.96
N SER A 190 6.92 -28.45 6.51
CA SER A 190 7.17 -28.99 5.19
C SER A 190 7.19 -27.80 4.25
N LYS A 191 8.39 -27.45 3.77
CA LYS A 191 8.51 -26.55 2.64
C LYS A 191 7.87 -27.33 1.52
N SER A 192 6.60 -27.07 1.22
CA SER A 192 6.13 -27.25 -0.14
C SER A 192 7.07 -26.40 -0.98
N CYS A 193 8.05 -27.06 -1.59
CA CYS A 193 8.85 -26.44 -2.61
C CYS A 193 7.84 -26.04 -3.68
N LEU A 194 7.49 -24.75 -3.72
CA LEU A 194 6.72 -24.20 -4.82
C LEU A 194 7.59 -24.43 -6.04
N THR A 195 7.22 -25.42 -6.86
CA THR A 195 7.82 -25.65 -8.15
C THR A 195 7.57 -24.40 -8.99
N PHE A 196 8.60 -23.56 -9.08
CA PHE A 196 8.61 -22.45 -10.04
C PHE A 196 8.56 -23.08 -11.44
N HIS A 197 7.36 -23.08 -12.02
CA HIS A 197 7.22 -23.21 -13.45
C HIS A 197 7.65 -21.87 -14.02
N GLU A 198 8.87 -21.82 -14.56
CA GLU A 198 9.33 -20.69 -15.36
C GLU A 198 8.32 -20.51 -16.51
N TYR A 199 7.61 -19.39 -16.51
CA TYR A 199 6.67 -19.05 -17.56
C TYR A 199 7.46 -18.77 -18.84
N LYS A 200 7.61 -19.79 -19.68
CA LYS A 200 7.97 -19.60 -21.09
C LYS A 200 6.73 -19.00 -21.75
N GLY A 201 6.75 -17.69 -21.95
CA GLY A 201 5.67 -16.99 -22.66
C GLY A 201 5.38 -17.66 -24.00
N PRO A 202 4.14 -17.57 -24.51
CA PRO A 202 3.73 -18.25 -25.72
C PRO A 202 4.73 -17.94 -26.83
N SER A 203 5.33 -19.01 -27.37
CA SER A 203 6.31 -18.95 -28.45
C SER A 203 5.76 -18.06 -29.54
N GLN A 204 6.45 -16.96 -29.82
CA GLN A 204 6.16 -16.19 -31.02
C GLN A 204 6.39 -17.10 -32.23
N LYS A 205 5.42 -17.09 -33.13
CA LYS A 205 5.41 -17.68 -34.48
C LYS A 205 4.95 -19.14 -34.56
N ALA A 206 3.63 -19.31 -34.62
CA ALA A 206 3.04 -20.21 -35.60
C ALA A 206 2.22 -19.35 -36.56
N GLU A 207 2.64 -19.30 -37.82
CA GLU A 207 1.85 -18.76 -38.91
C GLU A 207 0.53 -19.52 -38.99
N VAL A 208 -0.57 -18.87 -38.60
CA VAL A 208 -1.90 -19.34 -38.96
C VAL A 208 -2.25 -18.73 -40.31
N THR A 209 -2.33 -19.63 -41.26
CA THR A 209 -2.91 -19.57 -42.59
C THR A 209 -4.01 -18.51 -42.72
N LYS A 210 -3.84 -17.63 -43.71
CA LYS A 210 -4.81 -16.61 -44.12
C LYS A 210 -6.13 -17.27 -44.54
N VAL A 211 -7.20 -16.97 -43.80
CA VAL A 211 -8.59 -17.09 -44.27
C VAL A 211 -9.18 -15.67 -44.30
N PRO A 212 -9.71 -15.18 -45.44
CA PRO A 212 -10.28 -13.84 -45.52
C PRO A 212 -11.73 -13.85 -45.02
N LEU A 213 -11.96 -13.41 -43.79
CA LEU A 213 -13.31 -13.23 -43.21
C LEU A 213 -13.37 -11.92 -42.43
N GLN A 214 -14.11 -10.98 -43.02
CA GLN A 214 -14.87 -9.85 -42.48
C GLN A 214 -14.36 -9.15 -41.20
N PHE A 215 -14.09 -7.85 -41.35
CA PHE A 215 -13.79 -6.86 -40.31
C PHE A 215 -14.87 -6.83 -39.21
N GLU A 216 -14.73 -7.67 -38.19
CA GLU A 216 -15.37 -7.47 -36.91
C GLU A 216 -14.34 -6.75 -36.02
N TYR A 217 -14.54 -5.45 -35.81
CA TYR A 217 -13.78 -4.70 -34.80
C TYR A 217 -13.90 -5.43 -33.47
N SER A 218 -12.77 -5.69 -32.80
CA SER A 218 -12.79 -6.31 -31.47
C SER A 218 -13.61 -5.43 -30.52
N HIS A 219 -14.33 -6.04 -29.56
CA HIS A 219 -15.10 -5.28 -28.55
C HIS A 219 -14.24 -4.19 -27.86
N TYR A 220 -12.95 -4.48 -27.72
CA TYR A 220 -11.95 -3.54 -27.23
C TYR A 220 -11.74 -2.33 -28.16
N ASP A 221 -11.71 -2.54 -29.47
CA ASP A 221 -11.52 -1.47 -30.48
C ASP A 221 -12.71 -0.51 -30.48
N VAL A 222 -13.92 -1.04 -30.34
CA VAL A 222 -15.15 -0.25 -30.22
C VAL A 222 -15.12 0.60 -28.95
N GLN A 223 -14.68 0.02 -27.83
CA GLN A 223 -14.60 0.72 -26.55
C GLN A 223 -13.50 1.79 -26.54
N LEU A 224 -12.36 1.52 -27.18
CA LEU A 224 -11.28 2.48 -27.36
C LEU A 224 -11.73 3.65 -28.23
N ARG A 225 -12.40 3.36 -29.36
CA ARG A 225 -12.99 4.39 -30.24
C ARG A 225 -14.02 5.25 -29.51
N GLN A 226 -14.88 4.64 -28.68
CA GLN A 226 -15.85 5.38 -27.87
C GLN A 226 -15.17 6.32 -26.86
N GLN A 227 -14.13 5.87 -26.17
CA GLN A 227 -13.36 6.72 -25.26
C GLN A 227 -12.70 7.89 -26.00
N GLN A 228 -12.18 7.66 -27.20
CA GLN A 228 -11.52 8.69 -27.98
C GLN A 228 -12.49 9.78 -28.43
N LEU A 229 -13.68 9.39 -28.91
CA LEU A 229 -14.79 10.31 -29.21
C LEU A 229 -15.27 11.10 -27.99
N PHE A 230 -15.35 10.45 -26.82
CA PHE A 230 -15.75 11.13 -25.58
C PHE A 230 -14.75 12.22 -25.17
N LEU A 231 -13.45 11.95 -25.28
CA LEU A 231 -12.39 12.94 -25.01
C LEU A 231 -12.44 14.11 -26.00
N GLU A 232 -12.68 13.83 -27.28
CA GLU A 232 -12.84 14.86 -28.31
C GLU A 232 -14.02 15.77 -28.01
N LEU A 233 -15.16 15.21 -27.56
CA LEU A 233 -16.34 15.96 -27.16
C LEU A 233 -16.11 16.82 -25.91
N ILE A 234 -15.29 16.37 -24.95
CA ILE A 234 -14.90 17.19 -23.80
C ILE A 234 -14.06 18.38 -24.26
N HIS A 235 -13.10 18.14 -25.15
CA HIS A 235 -12.22 19.20 -25.66
C HIS A 235 -13.01 20.25 -26.45
N THR A 236 -13.91 19.86 -27.35
CA THR A 236 -14.73 20.81 -28.14
C THR A 236 -15.67 21.64 -27.27
N ASN A 237 -16.29 21.05 -26.27
CA ASN A 237 -17.15 21.80 -25.35
C ASN A 237 -16.35 22.80 -24.49
N LYS A 238 -15.12 22.43 -24.10
CA LYS A 238 -14.22 23.32 -23.34
C LYS A 238 -13.69 24.47 -24.20
N THR A 239 -13.34 24.23 -25.46
CA THR A 239 -12.94 25.30 -26.39
C THR A 239 -14.11 26.24 -26.67
N HIS A 240 -15.31 25.71 -26.93
CA HIS A 240 -16.50 26.55 -27.17
C HIS A 240 -16.90 27.39 -25.96
N THR A 241 -16.80 26.88 -24.73
CA THR A 241 -17.07 27.70 -23.54
C THR A 241 -16.05 28.83 -23.38
N ILE A 242 -14.76 28.55 -23.64
CA ILE A 242 -13.71 29.58 -23.59
C ILE A 242 -13.88 30.63 -24.70
N GLU A 243 -14.18 30.20 -25.93
CA GLU A 243 -14.44 31.11 -27.05
C GLU A 243 -15.66 31.99 -26.80
N ASN A 244 -16.73 31.46 -26.21
CA ASN A 244 -17.94 32.22 -25.91
C ASN A 244 -17.68 33.28 -24.82
N LEU A 245 -16.94 32.93 -23.76
CA LEU A 245 -16.47 33.90 -22.74
C LEU A 245 -15.55 34.97 -23.33
N PHE A 246 -14.65 34.59 -24.25
CA PHE A 246 -13.77 35.53 -24.94
C PHE A 246 -14.53 36.48 -25.86
N GLN A 247 -15.52 35.98 -26.61
CA GLN A 247 -16.37 36.79 -27.48
C GLN A 247 -17.28 37.76 -26.69
N GLN A 248 -17.81 37.34 -25.52
CA GLN A 248 -18.56 38.21 -24.61
C GLN A 248 -17.70 39.32 -24.00
N SER A 249 -16.39 39.08 -23.83
CA SER A 249 -15.45 40.08 -23.29
C SER A 249 -15.29 41.30 -24.21
N PHE A 250 -15.38 41.11 -25.53
CA PHE A 250 -15.25 42.22 -26.49
C PHE A 250 -16.44 43.18 -26.47
N GLU A 251 -17.64 42.69 -26.17
CA GLU A 251 -18.86 43.51 -26.14
C GLU A 251 -18.85 44.49 -24.97
N THR A 252 -18.30 44.08 -23.83
CA THR A 252 -18.24 44.89 -22.58
C THR A 252 -17.06 45.86 -22.54
N MET A 253 -16.05 45.68 -23.39
CA MET A 253 -14.81 46.46 -23.38
C MET A 253 -14.99 47.92 -23.89
N LYS A 254 -14.21 48.87 -23.36
CA LYS A 254 -14.22 50.27 -23.83
C LYS A 254 -13.53 50.38 -25.19
N LEU A 255 -13.90 51.40 -25.98
CA LEU A 255 -13.36 51.60 -27.34
C LEU A 255 -11.82 51.74 -27.38
N ALA A 256 -11.22 52.37 -26.36
CA ALA A 256 -9.76 52.52 -26.26
C ALA A 256 -9.06 51.17 -26.10
N ASP A 257 -9.63 50.29 -25.28
CA ASP A 257 -9.08 48.97 -24.99
C ASP A 257 -9.23 48.04 -26.20
N LEU A 258 -10.37 48.09 -26.91
CA LEU A 258 -10.56 47.37 -28.18
C LEU A 258 -9.52 47.78 -29.24
N LYS A 259 -9.20 49.07 -29.35
CA LYS A 259 -8.14 49.55 -30.26
C LYS A 259 -6.75 49.05 -29.85
N ASN A 260 -6.48 48.93 -28.54
CA ASN A 260 -5.23 48.38 -28.04
C ASN A 260 -5.11 46.89 -28.39
N VAL A 261 -6.21 46.13 -28.28
CA VAL A 261 -6.25 44.71 -28.67
C VAL A 261 -6.03 44.54 -30.16
N CYS A 262 -6.71 45.32 -31.02
CA CYS A 262 -6.48 45.29 -32.47
C CYS A 262 -5.01 45.55 -32.82
N ARG A 263 -4.36 46.53 -32.16
CA ARG A 263 -2.92 46.82 -32.37
C ARG A 263 -2.01 45.65 -31.97
N LYS A 264 -2.32 44.95 -30.88
CA LYS A 264 -1.56 43.76 -30.46
C LYS A 264 -1.70 42.59 -31.44
N LEU A 265 -2.86 42.47 -32.09
CA LEU A 265 -3.14 41.42 -33.07
C LEU A 265 -2.80 41.83 -34.53
N ASN A 266 -2.14 42.98 -34.73
CA ASN A 266 -1.83 43.54 -36.06
C ASN A 266 -3.06 43.74 -36.97
N ILE A 267 -4.24 44.01 -36.38
CA ILE A 267 -5.49 44.30 -37.09
C ILE A 267 -5.71 45.82 -37.14
N SER A 268 -6.30 46.32 -38.22
CA SER A 268 -6.65 47.75 -38.39
C SER A 268 -7.51 48.27 -37.23
N SER A 269 -6.95 49.18 -36.43
CA SER A 269 -7.58 49.76 -35.23
C SER A 269 -8.48 50.99 -35.51
N THR A 270 -8.83 51.23 -36.77
CA THR A 270 -9.68 52.35 -37.18
C THR A 270 -11.14 51.89 -37.35
N GLY A 271 -12.08 52.68 -36.82
CA GLY A 271 -13.51 52.40 -36.89
C GLY A 271 -14.28 52.66 -35.59
N THR A 272 -15.60 52.43 -35.66
CA THR A 272 -16.52 52.47 -34.52
C THR A 272 -16.38 51.21 -33.65
N LYS A 273 -16.85 51.26 -32.39
CA LYS A 273 -16.77 50.12 -31.44
C LYS A 273 -17.28 48.81 -32.05
N ILE A 274 -18.42 48.87 -32.74
CA ILE A 274 -19.08 47.72 -33.36
C ILE A 274 -18.20 47.13 -34.47
N LYS A 275 -17.66 47.95 -35.37
CA LYS A 275 -16.77 47.50 -36.46
C LYS A 275 -15.47 46.87 -35.94
N LEU A 276 -14.96 47.31 -34.79
CA LEU A 276 -13.76 46.72 -34.18
C LEU A 276 -14.08 45.38 -33.50
N ILE A 277 -15.23 45.25 -32.84
CA ILE A 277 -15.69 43.98 -32.27
C ILE A 277 -15.89 42.94 -33.38
N GLU A 278 -16.53 43.33 -34.49
CA GLU A 278 -16.76 42.43 -35.64
C GLU A 278 -15.44 41.95 -36.26
N LYS A 279 -14.45 42.85 -36.43
CA LYS A 279 -13.11 42.47 -36.87
C LYS A 279 -12.41 41.51 -35.90
N LEU A 280 -12.59 41.68 -34.59
CA LEU A 280 -11.99 40.81 -33.57
C LEU A 280 -12.70 39.46 -33.40
N LYS A 281 -13.98 39.38 -33.75
CA LYS A 281 -14.73 38.12 -33.79
C LYS A 281 -14.41 37.27 -35.01
N ASN A 282 -13.94 37.90 -36.10
CA ASN A 282 -13.64 37.27 -37.39
C ASN A 282 -12.14 37.08 -37.66
N ALA A 283 -11.27 37.45 -36.72
CA ALA A 283 -9.81 37.30 -36.80
C ALA A 283 -9.34 36.09 -36.01
#